data_AF-F0FZ49-F1
#
_entry.id   AF-F0FZ49-F1
#
_cell.length_a   1.000
_cell.length_b   1.000
_cell.length_c   1.000
_cell.angle_alpha   90.00
_cell.angle_beta   90.00
_cell.angle_gamma   90.00
#
_symmetry.space_group_name_H-M   'P 1'
#
loop_
_entity.id
_entity.type
_entity.pdbx_description
1 polymer ?
#
loop_
_entity_poly.entity_id
_entity_poly.type
_entity_poly.pdbx_seq_one_letter_code
_entity_poly.pdbx_strand_id
1 'polypeptide(L)' 'MTNPIASLAVDMRIRIPRGTGLRFGGRYATILQIKPQGTTVHLGNGKFVTYAYDTLQDAIRRIGPE' A
#
# COMPACT_ATOMS: atom_id res chain seq x y z
N MET A 1 16.93 15.71 -4.21
CA MET A 1 16.01 15.73 -3.07
C MET A 1 15.31 14.39 -3.02
N THR A 2 15.55 13.60 -1.96
CA THR A 2 14.88 12.29 -1.81
C THR A 2 13.40 12.60 -1.65
N ASN A 3 12.56 12.14 -2.59
CA ASN A 3 11.12 12.10 -2.34
C ASN A 3 10.98 11.29 -1.05
N PRO A 4 10.40 11.84 0.04
CA PRO A 4 10.12 11.02 1.19
C PRO A 4 9.13 9.98 0.68
N ILE A 5 9.62 8.75 0.51
CA ILE A 5 8.76 7.59 0.45
C ILE A 5 7.90 7.77 1.69
N ALA A 6 6.60 8.02 1.52
CA ALA A 6 5.69 8.15 2.64
C ALA A 6 5.89 6.88 3.46
N SER A 7 6.54 7.01 4.63
CA SER A 7 6.95 5.89 5.44
C SER A 7 5.66 5.17 5.81
N LEU A 8 5.50 3.96 5.30
CA LEU A 8 4.31 3.17 5.59
C LEU A 8 4.28 2.92 7.08
N ALA A 9 3.17 3.29 7.70
CA ALA A 9 2.92 3.05 9.10
C ALA A 9 1.72 2.12 9.25
N VAL A 10 1.73 1.32 10.31
CA VAL A 10 0.52 0.59 10.73
C VAL A 10 -0.59 1.60 11.04
N ASP A 11 -1.83 1.21 10.77
CA ASP A 11 -3.05 2.03 10.84
C ASP A 11 -3.16 3.14 9.77
N MET A 12 -2.14 3.31 8.92
CA MET A 12 -2.19 4.29 7.85
C MET A 12 -3.18 3.87 6.74
N ARG A 13 -4.05 4.79 6.33
CA ARG A 13 -4.90 4.62 5.16
C ARG A 13 -4.21 5.18 3.92
N ILE A 14 -3.95 4.31 2.94
CA ILE A 14 -3.33 4.65 1.67
C ILE A 14 -4.34 4.60 0.53
N ARG A 15 -4.22 5.53 -0.42
CA ARG A 15 -4.91 5.43 -1.70
C ARG A 15 -4.18 4.40 -2.55
N ILE A 16 -4.94 3.58 -3.25
CA ILE A 16 -4.38 2.52 -4.05
C ILE A 16 -4.20 3.00 -5.50
N PRO A 17 -2.99 2.92 -6.07
CA PRO A 17 -2.76 3.30 -7.45
C PRO A 17 -3.39 2.29 -8.40
N ARG A 18 -4.22 2.79 -9.31
CA ARG A 18 -4.79 1.99 -10.40
C ARG A 18 -3.71 1.70 -11.44
N GLY A 19 -3.74 0.51 -12.05
CA GLY A 19 -2.79 0.13 -13.11
C GLY A 19 -1.44 -0.41 -12.62
N THR A 20 -1.29 -0.73 -11.34
CA THR A 20 -0.07 -1.35 -10.78
C THR A 20 -0.01 -2.88 -10.95
N GLY A 21 -1.00 -3.48 -11.60
CA GLY A 21 -1.16 -4.94 -11.67
C GLY A 21 -1.58 -5.59 -10.34
N LEU A 22 -1.50 -4.84 -9.23
CA LEU A 22 -1.99 -5.28 -7.93
C LEU A 22 -3.51 -5.25 -7.91
N ARG A 23 -4.12 -6.41 -7.70
CA ARG A 23 -5.58 -6.56 -7.56
C ARG A 23 -6.01 -6.15 -6.16
N PHE A 24 -6.08 -4.85 -5.95
CA PHE A 24 -6.73 -4.32 -4.77
C PHE A 24 -8.23 -4.22 -5.03
N GLY A 25 -9.03 -4.86 -4.19
CA GLY A 25 -10.49 -4.87 -4.32
C GLY A 25 -11.17 -3.54 -3.93
N GLY A 26 -10.45 -2.42 -3.86
CA GLY A 26 -10.98 -1.12 -3.44
C GLY A 26 -10.06 0.06 -3.79
N ARG A 27 -10.56 1.29 -3.57
CA ARG A 27 -9.82 2.54 -3.85
C ARG A 27 -8.84 2.93 -2.73
N TYR A 28 -9.07 2.39 -1.53
CA TYR A 28 -8.29 2.64 -0.33
C TYR A 28 -7.97 1.33 0.37
N ALA A 29 -6.83 1.31 1.04
CA ALA A 29 -6.36 0.23 1.89
C ALA A 29 -5.89 0.81 3.22
N THR A 30 -6.14 0.10 4.32
CA THR A 30 -5.57 0.42 5.63
C THR A 30 -4.45 -0.57 5.92
N ILE A 31 -3.28 -0.08 6.29
CA ILE A 31 -2.14 -0.92 6.64
C ILE A 31 -2.37 -1.51 8.02
N LEU A 32 -2.35 -2.83 8.13
CA LEU A 32 -2.54 -3.50 9.42
C LEU A 32 -1.22 -3.97 10.02
N GLN A 33 -0.29 -4.37 9.16
CA GLN A 33 0.95 -4.98 9.61
C GLN A 33 2.03 -4.80 8.54
N ILE A 34 3.22 -4.40 8.98
CA ILE A 34 4.40 -4.29 8.12
C ILE A 34 5.41 -5.30 8.64
N LYS A 35 5.79 -6.23 7.78
CA LYS A 35 6.85 -7.20 8.04
C LYS A 35 7.87 -7.17 6.90
N PRO A 36 9.10 -7.64 7.13
CA PRO A 36 10.10 -7.78 6.06
C PRO A 36 9.60 -8.67 4.91
N GLN A 37 8.75 -9.66 5.19
CA GLN A 37 8.19 -10.54 4.15
C GLN A 37 7.07 -9.86 3.34
N GLY A 38 6.47 -8.79 3.86
CA GLY A 38 5.36 -8.11 3.22
C GLY A 38 4.50 -7.27 4.15
N THR A 39 3.64 -6.47 3.54
CA THR A 39 2.70 -5.59 4.21
C THR A 39 1.28 -6.11 4.02
N THR A 40 0.61 -6.37 5.13
CA THR A 40 -0.80 -6.75 5.15
C THR A 40 -1.66 -5.49 5.19
N VAL A 41 -2.60 -5.42 4.26
CA VAL A 41 -3.56 -4.33 4.18
C VAL A 41 -4.99 -4.85 4.23
N HIS A 42 -5.85 -4.09 4.89
CA HIS A 42 -7.30 -4.22 4.80
C HIS A 42 -7.80 -3.42 3.61
N LEU A 43 -8.40 -4.11 2.65
CA LEU A 43 -9.04 -3.50 1.50
C LEU A 43 -10.41 -2.97 1.91
N GLY A 44 -10.84 -1.84 1.33
CA GLY A 44 -12.17 -1.28 1.59
C GLY A 44 -13.36 -2.18 1.24
N ASN A 45 -13.14 -3.36 0.64
CA ASN A 45 -14.15 -4.40 0.41
C ASN A 45 -14.22 -5.46 1.51
N GLY A 46 -13.53 -5.28 2.65
CA GLY A 46 -13.53 -6.23 3.77
C GLY A 46 -12.45 -7.32 3.69
N LYS A 47 -11.65 -7.36 2.62
CA LYS A 47 -10.64 -8.41 2.42
C LYS A 47 -9.28 -8.00 2.96
N PHE A 48 -8.55 -8.94 3.54
CA PHE A 48 -7.13 -8.77 3.88
C PHE A 48 -6.24 -9.34 2.79
N VAL A 49 -5.21 -8.58 2.40
CA VAL A 49 -4.22 -9.02 1.41
C VAL A 49 -2.83 -8.63 1.89
N THR A 50 -1.89 -9.57 1.79
CA THR A 50 -0.47 -9.31 2.02
C THR A 50 0.22 -9.11 0.69
N TYR A 51 0.87 -7.97 0.54
CA TYR A 51 1.72 -7.65 -0.61
C TYR A 51 3.18 -7.75 -0.20
N ALA A 52 4.05 -8.19 -1.12
CA ALA A 52 5.48 -8.11 -0.88
C ALA A 52 5.88 -6.65 -0.61
N TYR A 53 6.83 -6.46 0.31
CA TYR A 53 7.21 -5.15 0.82
C TYR A 53 7.61 -4.21 -0.33
N ASP A 54 8.48 -4.67 -1.22
CA ASP A 54 8.95 -3.90 -2.38
C ASP A 54 7.82 -3.58 -3.37
N THR A 55 6.90 -4.52 -3.60
CA THR A 55 5.79 -4.32 -4.56
C THR A 55 4.80 -3.27 -4.09
N LEU A 56 4.46 -3.26 -2.79
CA LEU A 56 3.58 -2.24 -2.23
C LEU A 56 4.28 -0.87 -2.22
N GLN A 57 5.57 -0.84 -1.87
CA GLN A 57 6.35 0.39 -1.83
C GLN A 57 6.52 0.99 -3.24
N ASP A 58 6.77 0.18 -4.28
CA ASP A 58 6.79 0.63 -5.67
C ASP A 58 5.44 1.20 -6.10
N ALA A 59 4.34 0.49 -5.79
CA ALA A 59 3.00 0.96 -6.07
C ALA A 59 2.75 2.33 -5.42
N ILE A 60 3.14 2.51 -4.16
CA ILE A 60 2.95 3.76 -3.42
C ILE A 60 3.88 4.87 -3.91
N ARG A 61 5.05 4.57 -4.47
CA ARG A 61 5.86 5.61 -5.14
C ARG A 61 5.17 6.20 -6.36
N ARG A 62 4.37 5.40 -7.07
CA ARG A 62 3.67 5.83 -8.30
C ARG A 62 2.49 6.76 -8.05
N ILE A 63 1.96 6.85 -6.82
CA ILE A 63 0.86 7.77 -6.50
C ILE A 63 1.34 9.23 -6.41
N GLY A 64 2.65 9.47 -6.27
CA GLY A 64 3.22 10.81 -6.08
C GLY A 64 2.75 11.48 -4.78
N PRO A 65 3.48 12.48 -4.26
CA PRO A 65 2.88 13.42 -3.31
C PRO A 65 1.84 14.26 -4.08
N GLU A 66 0.61 14.32 -3.59
CA GLU A 66 -0.35 15.36 -4.03
C GLU A 66 0.10 16.74 -3.53
#